data_AF-A0A534ZUX2-F1
#
_entry.id   AF-A0A534ZUX2-F1
#
_cell.length_a   1.000
_cell.length_b   1.000
_cell.length_c   1.000
_cell.angle_alpha   90.00
_cell.angle_beta   90.00
_cell.angle_gamma   90.00
#
_symmetry.space_group_name_H-M   'P 1'
#
loop_
_entity.id
_entity.type
_entity.pdbx_description
1 polymer ?
#
loop_
_entity_poly.entity_id
_entity_poly.type
_entity_poly.pdbx_seq_one_letter_code
_entity_poly.pdbx_strand_id
1 'polypeptide(L)'
;MPGARTAPLPDDATLIARWSVPVVGSAAYDFYTRALPKAGFAIVGAYPTERAALIRFRDRTGTIWQLLAELVGDRTQVTIQTDRP
;
A
#
# COMPACT_ATOMS: atom_id res chain seq x y z
N MET A 1 -5.85 -0.33 -10.08
CA MET A 1 -7.29 -0.52 -9.79
C MET A 1 -8.09 0.51 -10.57
N PRO A 2 -9.28 0.16 -11.11
CA PRO A 2 -10.18 1.14 -11.74
C PRO A 2 -10.49 2.31 -10.79
N GLY A 3 -10.54 3.52 -11.34
CA GLY A 3 -10.86 4.74 -10.57
C GLY A 3 -9.75 5.24 -9.64
N ALA A 4 -8.54 4.69 -9.69
CA ALA A 4 -7.41 5.17 -8.91
C ALA A 4 -7.06 6.62 -9.27
N ARG A 5 -6.79 7.46 -8.26
CA ARG A 5 -6.37 8.86 -8.44
C ARG A 5 -5.11 9.12 -7.62
N THR A 6 -4.06 9.64 -8.26
CA THR A 6 -2.83 10.06 -7.57
C THR A 6 -3.14 11.17 -6.57
N ALA A 7 -2.49 11.12 -5.41
CA ALA A 7 -2.56 12.16 -4.40
C ALA A 7 -1.21 12.88 -4.31
N PRO A 8 -1.18 14.18 -3.99
CA PRO A 8 0.07 14.88 -3.74
C PRO A 8 0.83 14.20 -2.60
N LEU A 9 2.15 14.06 -2.79
CA LEU A 9 3.05 13.55 -1.76
C LEU A 9 3.31 14.68 -0.76
N PRO A 10 3.22 14.43 0.56
CA PRO A 10 3.76 15.33 1.57
C PRO A 10 5.27 15.51 1.34
N ASP A 11 5.85 16.56 1.91
CA ASP A 11 7.31 16.76 1.97
C ASP A 11 7.93 15.80 3.01
N ASP A 12 7.80 14.50 2.75
CA ASP A 12 8.33 13.41 3.55
C ASP A 12 9.10 12.46 2.63
N ALA A 13 10.43 12.44 2.79
CA ALA A 13 11.34 11.66 1.96
C ALA A 13 11.12 10.14 2.06
N THR A 14 10.32 9.65 3.03
CA THR A 14 10.00 8.23 3.14
C THR A 14 8.81 7.80 2.32
N LEU A 15 7.98 8.74 1.87
CA LEU A 15 6.80 8.49 1.05
C LEU A 15 7.22 8.36 -0.42
N ILE A 16 7.07 7.16 -0.97
CA ILE A 16 7.43 6.86 -2.36
C ILE A 16 6.25 7.18 -3.29
N ALA A 17 5.03 6.82 -2.87
CA ALA A 17 3.84 6.99 -3.69
C ALA A 17 2.58 7.08 -2.83
N ARG A 18 1.59 7.85 -3.29
CA ARG A 18 0.27 7.93 -2.66
C ARG A 18 -0.83 8.07 -3.71
N TRP A 19 -1.91 7.32 -3.52
CA TRP A 19 -3.10 7.40 -4.37
C TRP A 19 -4.35 7.00 -3.59
N SER A 20 -5.52 7.34 -4.13
CA SER A 20 -6.82 6.94 -3.58
C SER A 20 -7.53 5.99 -4.54
N VAL A 21 -8.33 5.08 -4.00
CA VAL A 21 -9.17 4.15 -4.77
C VAL A 21 -10.60 4.13 -4.19
N PRO A 22 -11.64 4.02 -5.03
CA PRO A 22 -13.05 4.03 -4.60
C PRO A 22 -13.50 2.63 -4.13
N VAL A 23 -12.72 1.99 -3.27
CA VAL A 23 -13.03 0.70 -2.67
C VAL A 23 -12.75 0.75 -1.18
N VAL A 24 -13.38 -0.14 -0.41
CA VAL A 24 -13.10 -0.33 1.03
C VAL A 24 -11.69 -0.91 1.25
N GLY A 25 -11.09 -0.62 2.41
CA GLY A 25 -9.70 -0.98 2.72
C GLY A 25 -9.39 -2.47 2.55
N SER A 26 -10.34 -3.35 2.89
CA SER A 26 -10.22 -4.80 2.72
C SER A 26 -10.08 -5.22 1.25
N ALA A 27 -10.82 -4.59 0.34
CA ALA A 27 -10.72 -4.87 -1.09
C ALA A 27 -9.36 -4.40 -1.67
N ALA A 28 -8.84 -3.27 -1.19
CA ALA A 28 -7.51 -2.81 -1.55
C ALA A 28 -6.42 -3.77 -1.03
N TYR A 29 -6.53 -4.23 0.22
CA TYR A 29 -5.65 -5.24 0.80
C TYR A 29 -5.63 -6.53 -0.02
N ASP A 30 -6.80 -7.11 -0.29
CA ASP A 30 -6.96 -8.33 -1.09
C ASP A 30 -6.38 -8.18 -2.50
N PHE A 31 -6.50 -6.99 -3.09
CA PHE A 31 -5.88 -6.70 -4.37
C PHE A 31 -4.36 -6.76 -4.28
N TYR A 32 -3.73 -6.08 -3.31
CA TYR A 32 -2.27 -5.98 -3.23
C TYR A 32 -1.60 -7.28 -2.77
N THR A 33 -2.23 -8.06 -1.90
CA THR A 33 -1.71 -9.38 -1.51
C THR A 33 -1.58 -10.33 -2.71
N ARG A 34 -2.45 -10.17 -3.72
CA ARG A 34 -2.36 -10.93 -5.00
C ARG A 34 -1.47 -10.26 -6.04
N ALA A 35 -1.49 -8.93 -6.12
CA ALA A 35 -0.78 -8.18 -7.17
C ALA A 35 0.73 -8.11 -6.94
N LEU A 36 1.18 -7.95 -5.69
CA LEU A 36 2.60 -7.81 -5.35
C LEU A 36 3.43 -9.05 -5.77
N PRO A 37 3.05 -10.29 -5.41
CA PRO A 37 3.79 -11.48 -5.85
C PRO A 37 3.81 -11.64 -7.38
N LYS A 38 2.69 -11.34 -8.05
CA LYS A 38 2.61 -11.39 -9.53
C LYS A 38 3.54 -10.39 -10.21
N ALA A 39 3.80 -9.25 -9.58
CA ALA A 39 4.76 -8.25 -10.05
C ALA A 39 6.21 -8.56 -9.64
N GLY A 40 6.46 -9.66 -8.91
CA GLY A 40 7.79 -10.10 -8.48
C GLY A 40 8.27 -9.48 -7.17
N PHE A 41 7.36 -8.94 -6.35
CA PHE A 41 7.65 -8.48 -4.98
C PHE A 41 7.30 -9.58 -3.97
N ALA A 42 8.20 -9.84 -3.02
CA ALA A 42 7.97 -10.85 -1.99
C ALA A 42 7.28 -10.23 -0.77
N ILE A 43 6.11 -10.72 -0.38
CA ILE A 43 5.46 -10.29 0.86
C ILE A 43 6.23 -10.87 2.05
N VAL A 44 6.69 -10.00 2.95
CA VAL A 44 7.43 -10.38 4.17
C VAL A 44 6.59 -10.24 5.44
N GLY A 45 5.47 -9.51 5.38
CA GLY A 45 4.49 -9.43 6.47
C GLY A 45 3.19 -8.82 5.97
N ALA A 46 2.06 -9.27 6.52
CA ALA A 46 0.75 -8.74 6.17
C ALA A 46 -0.11 -8.65 7.43
N TYR A 47 -0.58 -7.44 7.73
CA TYR A 47 -1.28 -7.10 8.96
C TYR A 47 -2.61 -6.43 8.59
N PRO A 48 -3.68 -7.21 8.40
CA PRO A 48 -5.00 -6.65 8.21
C PRO A 48 -5.53 -6.11 9.54
N THR A 49 -6.04 -4.87 9.55
CA THR A 49 -6.81 -4.32 10.68
C THR A 49 -8.10 -3.68 10.16
N GLU A 50 -9.06 -3.42 11.05
CA GLU A 50 -10.39 -2.92 10.66
C GLU A 50 -10.36 -1.56 9.95
N ARG A 51 -9.38 -0.70 10.26
CA ARG A 51 -9.30 0.68 9.73
C ARG A 51 -8.17 0.90 8.74
N ALA A 52 -7.14 0.06 8.80
CA ALA A 52 -5.99 0.13 7.91
C ALA A 52 -5.39 -1.27 7.66
N ALA A 53 -4.86 -1.52 6.49
CA ALA A 53 -4.12 -2.73 6.20
C ALA A 53 -2.67 -2.38 5.85
N LEU A 54 -1.73 -3.07 6.49
CA LEU A 54 -0.30 -2.91 6.25
C LEU A 54 0.24 -4.16 5.56
N ILE A 55 0.95 -3.99 4.46
CA ILE A 55 1.69 -5.06 3.77
C ILE A 55 3.16 -4.64 3.70
N ARG A 56 4.04 -5.40 4.34
CA ARG A 56 5.49 -5.29 4.16
C ARG A 56 5.89 -6.19 3.01
N PHE A 57 6.60 -5.64 2.03
CA PHE A 57 7.06 -6.39 0.87
C PHE A 57 8.48 -5.99 0.50
N ARG A 58 9.20 -6.94 -0.07
CA ARG A 58 10.59 -6.81 -0.46
C ARG A 58 10.69 -6.73 -1.98
N ASP A 59 11.45 -5.76 -2.47
CA ASP A 59 11.78 -5.61 -3.88
C ASP A 59 12.90 -6.56 -4.31
N ARG A 60 13.33 -6.47 -5.57
CA ARG A 60 14.41 -7.32 -6.11
C ARG A 60 15.79 -6.94 -5.57
N THR A 61 15.96 -5.73 -5.03
CA THR A 61 17.24 -5.28 -4.44
C THR A 61 17.39 -5.73 -2.99
N GLY A 62 16.33 -6.31 -2.41
CA GLY A 62 16.29 -6.72 -1.01
C GLY A 62 15.74 -5.64 -0.08
N THR A 63 15.38 -4.47 -0.61
CA THR A 63 14.80 -3.36 0.15
C THR A 63 13.38 -3.70 0.56
N ILE A 64 13.04 -3.48 1.83
CA ILE A 64 11.70 -3.67 2.36
C ILE A 64 10.93 -2.35 2.29
N TRP A 65 9.75 -2.38 1.69
CA TRP A 65 8.80 -1.28 1.64
C TRP A 65 7.52 -1.67 2.37
N GLN A 66 6.76 -0.64 2.74
CA GLN A 66 5.47 -0.77 3.37
C GLN A 66 4.39 -0.22 2.45
N LEU A 67 3.33 -1.00 2.22
CA LEU A 67 2.09 -0.53 1.64
C LEU A 67 1.06 -0.41 2.76
N LEU A 68 0.55 0.80 2.96
CA LEU A 68 -0.52 1.10 3.89
C LEU A 68 -1.79 1.44 3.11
N ALA A 69 -2.89 0.75 3.40
CA ALA A 69 -4.20 0.98 2.81
C ALA A 69 -5.18 1.39 3.92
N GLU A 70 -5.51 2.67 4.00
CA GLU A 70 -6.32 3.27 5.08
C GLU A 70 -7.68 3.72 4.55
N LEU A 71 -8.75 3.47 5.31
CA LEU A 71 -10.05 4.02 5.00
C LEU A 71 -10.11 5.51 5.37
N VAL A 72 -10.28 6.38 4.37
CA VAL A 72 -10.41 7.83 4.52
C VAL A 72 -11.75 8.25 3.89
N GLY A 73 -12.75 8.48 4.73
CA GLY A 73 -14.12 8.75 4.28
C GLY A 73 -14.71 7.53 3.57
N ASP A 74 -15.10 7.69 2.31
CA ASP A 74 -15.67 6.66 1.43
C ASP A 74 -14.63 5.96 0.54
N ARG A 75 -13.34 6.30 0.69
CA ARG A 75 -12.25 5.83 -0.17
C ARG A 75 -11.14 5.18 0.63
N THR A 76 -10.34 4.36 -0.03
CA THR A 76 -9.08 3.91 0.54
C THR A 76 -7.93 4.75 0.02
N GLN A 77 -7.17 5.35 0.93
CA GLN A 77 -5.87 5.93 0.63
C GLN A 77 -4.82 4.82 0.70
N VAL A 78 -4.07 4.67 -0.38
CA VAL A 78 -2.94 3.73 -0.47
C VAL A 78 -1.66 4.55 -0.48
N THR A 79 -0.74 4.18 0.41
CA THR A 79 0.56 4.81 0.59
C THR A 79 1.64 3.74 0.46
N ILE A 80 2.68 4.00 -0.33
CA ILE A 80 3.93 3.25 -0.29
C ILE A 80 4.98 4.11 0.40
N GLN A 81 5.67 3.52 1.37
CA GLN A 81 6.76 4.16 2.10
C GLN A 81 7.93 3.20 2.33
N THR A 82 9.12 3.74 2.57
CA THR A 82 10.26 2.94 3.01
C THR A 82 10.02 2.36 4.41
N ASP A 83 10.43 1.11 4.62
CA ASP A 83 10.43 0.48 5.94
C ASP A 83 11.63 1.07 6.72
N ARG A 84 11.40 2.07 7.58
CA ARG A 84 12.47 2.60 8.44
C ARG A 84 12.97 1.49 9.38
N PRO A 85 14.28 1.41 9.66
CA PRO A 85 14.82 0.55 10.72
C PRO A 85 14.25 0.89 12.10
#